data_AF-A0A0U4C5F6-F1
#
_entry.id   AF-A0A0U4C5F6-F1
#
_cell.length_a   1.000
_cell.length_b   1.000
_cell.length_c   1.000
_cell.angle_alpha   90.00
_cell.angle_beta   90.00
_cell.angle_gamma   90.00
#
_symmetry.space_group_name_H-M   'P 1'
#
loop_
_entity.id
_entity.type
_entity.pdbx_description
1 polymer ?
#
loop_
_entity_poly.entity_id
_entity_poly.type
_entity_poly.pdbx_seq_one_letter_code
_entity_poly.pdbx_strand_id
1 'polypeptide(L)'
;MHDHFRAFLDRQGVLHHVLIDDLEQVVQKERNVTMARAVNKAPETRITFNQYYQYDEIRQYLSQLASSYPSTVTVQTIGQTWEGRPLDIIQISSGGGGSRPVILIDAGIHAREWIAPAAALYTINQLVENAAESSLTDSVDWHIIPVLNPDGYEYTFTGDRMWRKTRSTASLLCAGVDGNRNFGFHWNEVGASSFPCSETYAGARAFSEPETQALRDYVLANANRIRLYLTFHSYGPYILYPWGYTSALPDDWETLDALARQANAAQAAAGGPRYSIGSSTNVLYAAAGGSDDYAKGVGGVSLS
;
A
#
# COMPACT_ATOMS: atom_id res chain seq x y z
N MET A 1 29.09 -7.39 14.00
CA MET A 1 27.68 -7.56 14.45
C MET A 1 27.07 -8.82 13.84
N HIS A 2 27.19 -9.00 12.52
CA HIS A 2 26.76 -10.18 11.76
C HIS A 2 27.22 -11.53 12.33
N ASP A 3 28.54 -11.71 12.52
CA ASP A 3 29.08 -12.99 13.00
C ASP A 3 28.66 -13.31 14.44
N HIS A 4 28.47 -12.27 15.26
CA HIS A 4 28.00 -12.43 16.64
C HIS A 4 26.55 -12.91 16.69
N PHE A 5 25.70 -12.41 15.80
CA PHE A 5 24.29 -12.83 15.72
C PHE A 5 24.15 -14.24 15.16
N ARG A 6 24.89 -14.59 14.09
CA ARG A 6 24.93 -15.97 13.57
C ARG A 6 25.40 -16.97 14.63
N ALA A 7 26.51 -16.67 15.30
CA ALA A 7 27.00 -17.50 16.39
C ALA A 7 26.02 -17.59 17.57
N PHE A 8 25.22 -16.55 17.81
CA PHE A 8 24.13 -16.62 18.78
C PHE A 8 23.05 -17.60 18.33
N LEU A 9 22.58 -17.54 17.08
CA LEU A 9 21.58 -18.46 16.53
C LEU A 9 22.07 -19.91 16.59
N ASP A 10 23.33 -20.17 16.22
CA ASP A 10 23.97 -21.49 16.33
C ASP A 10 23.96 -22.01 17.77
N ARG A 11 24.35 -21.17 18.74
CA ARG A 11 24.34 -21.53 20.17
C ARG A 11 22.94 -21.80 20.71
N GLN A 12 21.91 -21.16 20.16
CA GLN A 12 20.52 -21.40 20.53
C GLN A 12 19.90 -22.58 19.76
N GLY A 13 20.63 -23.24 18.86
CA GLY A 13 20.10 -24.32 18.02
C GLY A 13 19.03 -23.85 17.02
N VAL A 14 19.02 -22.56 16.68
CA VAL A 14 18.06 -21.98 15.73
C VAL A 14 18.59 -22.18 14.31
N LEU A 15 17.89 -23.02 13.54
CA LEU A 15 18.19 -23.23 12.13
C LEU A 15 18.04 -21.93 11.35
N HIS A 16 19.06 -21.58 10.57
CA HIS A 16 19.08 -20.37 9.78
C HIS A 16 19.92 -20.52 8.51
N HIS A 17 19.69 -19.64 7.54
CA HIS A 17 20.52 -19.51 6.34
C HIS A 17 20.53 -18.05 5.89
N VAL A 18 21.49 -17.72 5.02
CA VAL A 18 21.68 -16.37 4.51
C VAL A 18 20.87 -16.22 3.23
N LEU A 19 19.95 -15.25 3.20
CA LEU A 19 19.12 -14.98 2.01
C LEU A 19 19.81 -14.03 1.03
N ILE A 20 20.45 -12.99 1.56
CA ILE A 20 21.16 -11.96 0.79
C ILE A 20 22.50 -11.75 1.49
N ASP A 21 23.59 -12.03 0.80
CA ASP A 21 24.94 -11.90 1.37
C ASP A 21 25.33 -10.43 1.56
N ASP A 22 24.99 -9.58 0.60
CA ASP A 22 25.29 -8.15 0.61
C ASP A 22 24.08 -7.35 0.12
N LEU A 23 23.33 -6.79 1.07
CA LEU A 23 22.16 -5.96 0.78
C LEU A 23 22.54 -4.65 0.08
N GLU A 24 23.72 -4.10 0.36
CA GLU A 24 24.15 -2.84 -0.25
C GLU A 24 24.36 -3.02 -1.75
N GLN A 25 24.92 -4.15 -2.20
CA GLN A 25 25.05 -4.44 -3.63
C GLN A 25 23.70 -4.48 -4.36
N VAL A 26 22.68 -5.09 -3.73
CA VAL A 26 21.32 -5.16 -4.31
C VAL A 26 20.72 -3.75 -4.41
N VAL A 27 20.83 -2.96 -3.33
CA VAL A 27 20.32 -1.58 -3.28
C VAL A 27 21.05 -0.67 -4.27
N GLN A 28 22.38 -0.80 -4.40
CA GLN A 28 23.17 0.00 -5.35
C GLN A 28 22.82 -0.33 -6.79
N LYS A 29 22.57 -1.61 -7.11
CA LYS A 29 22.10 -2.00 -8.44
C LYS A 29 20.76 -1.34 -8.77
N GLU A 30 19.83 -1.31 -7.82
CA GLU A 30 18.53 -0.63 -7.98
C GLU A 30 18.70 0.89 -8.17
N ARG A 31 19.50 1.55 -7.31
CA ARG A 31 19.80 2.99 -7.40
C ARG A 31 20.45 3.38 -8.73
N ASN A 32 21.39 2.58 -9.23
CA ASN A 32 22.07 2.85 -10.49
C ASN A 32 21.10 2.89 -11.69
N VAL A 33 20.08 2.03 -11.68
CA VAL A 33 19.02 2.04 -12.71
C VAL A 33 18.23 3.36 -12.63
N THR A 34 17.79 3.75 -11.44
CA THR A 34 17.05 5.01 -11.23
C THR A 34 17.88 6.24 -11.60
N MET A 35 19.15 6.29 -11.20
CA MET A 35 20.06 7.42 -11.50
C MET A 35 20.39 7.54 -12.99
N ALA A 36 20.65 6.43 -13.68
CA ALA A 36 20.95 6.44 -15.11
C ALA A 36 19.79 7.07 -15.91
N ARG A 37 18.54 6.85 -15.49
CA ARG A 37 17.36 7.48 -16.09
C ARG A 37 17.28 8.98 -15.79
N ALA A 38 17.47 9.40 -14.54
CA ALA A 38 17.43 10.82 -14.17
C ALA A 38 18.45 11.66 -14.97
N VAL A 39 19.60 11.07 -15.32
CA VAL A 39 20.64 11.70 -16.17
C VAL A 39 20.21 11.77 -17.64
N ASN A 40 19.57 10.72 -18.15
CA ASN A 40 19.09 10.63 -19.52
C ASN A 40 17.73 11.33 -19.70
N LYS A 41 17.67 12.65 -19.42
CA LYS A 41 16.52 13.58 -19.52
C LYS A 41 15.77 13.59 -20.87
N ALA A 42 15.31 12.47 -21.38
CA ALA A 42 14.10 12.44 -22.17
C ALA A 42 12.95 12.53 -21.17
N PRO A 43 12.07 13.54 -21.23
CA PRO A 43 10.82 13.50 -20.49
C PRO A 43 10.00 12.36 -21.09
N GLU A 44 10.21 11.13 -20.61
CA GLU A 44 9.27 10.07 -20.90
C GLU A 44 7.98 10.43 -20.18
N THR A 45 7.01 10.90 -20.97
CA THR A 45 5.63 11.18 -20.56
C THR A 45 4.83 9.90 -20.30
N ARG A 46 5.51 8.77 -20.12
CA ARG A 46 4.92 7.45 -19.96
C ARG A 46 5.70 6.68 -18.90
N ILE A 47 4.97 6.06 -18.00
CA ILE A 47 5.53 5.07 -17.08
C ILE A 47 5.76 3.76 -17.84
N THR A 48 6.86 3.10 -17.55
CA THR A 48 7.23 1.76 -17.97
C THR A 48 7.28 0.85 -16.75
N PHE A 49 7.05 -0.45 -16.91
CA PHE A 49 6.96 -1.40 -15.79
C PHE A 49 8.23 -2.23 -15.58
N ASN A 50 9.38 -1.65 -15.91
CA ASN A 50 10.71 -2.24 -15.71
C ASN A 50 11.58 -1.44 -14.71
N GLN A 51 10.99 -0.47 -14.00
CA GLN A 51 11.68 0.40 -13.04
C GLN A 51 10.72 1.02 -12.01
N TYR A 52 11.28 1.66 -10.99
CA TYR A 52 10.55 2.41 -9.95
C TYR A 52 10.72 3.92 -10.13
N TYR A 53 9.71 4.67 -9.72
CA TYR A 53 9.56 6.11 -9.97
C TYR A 53 9.48 6.87 -8.65
N GLN A 54 10.07 8.05 -8.59
CA GLN A 54 9.87 8.97 -7.46
C GLN A 54 8.44 9.53 -7.49
N TYR A 55 7.97 10.02 -6.34
CA TYR A 55 6.61 10.49 -6.15
C TYR A 55 6.23 11.62 -7.12
N ASP A 56 7.14 12.58 -7.37
CA ASP A 56 6.86 13.67 -8.31
C ASP A 56 6.66 13.17 -9.75
N GLU A 57 7.36 12.10 -10.15
CA GLU A 57 7.19 11.46 -11.46
C GLU A 57 5.85 10.74 -11.54
N ILE A 58 5.45 10.06 -10.46
CA ILE A 58 4.14 9.42 -10.34
C ILE A 58 3.04 10.48 -10.47
N ARG A 59 3.14 11.59 -9.73
CA ARG A 59 2.16 12.68 -9.81
C ARG A 59 2.07 13.30 -11.20
N GLN A 60 3.21 13.47 -11.86
CA GLN A 60 3.26 13.96 -13.23
C GLN A 60 2.52 13.02 -14.18
N TYR A 61 2.70 11.70 -14.04
CA TYR A 61 1.97 10.70 -14.81
C TYR A 61 0.46 10.77 -14.57
N LEU A 62 0.01 10.85 -13.30
CA LEU A 62 -1.42 10.99 -12.99
C LEU A 62 -2.04 12.24 -13.62
N SER A 63 -1.34 13.37 -13.53
CA SER A 63 -1.77 14.65 -14.14
C SER A 63 -1.86 14.57 -15.67
N GLN A 64 -0.94 13.86 -16.30
CA GLN A 64 -0.96 13.60 -17.74
C GLN A 64 -2.12 12.71 -18.17
N LEU A 65 -2.44 11.67 -17.40
CA LEU A 65 -3.61 10.83 -17.65
C LEU A 65 -4.91 11.64 -17.55
N ALA A 66 -5.08 12.45 -16.51
CA ALA A 66 -6.26 13.31 -16.37
C ALA A 66 -6.40 14.31 -17.54
N SER A 67 -5.28 14.81 -18.06
CA SER A 67 -5.27 15.73 -19.20
C SER A 67 -5.56 15.03 -20.53
N SER A 68 -5.10 13.78 -20.68
CA SER A 68 -5.22 13.00 -21.93
C SER A 68 -6.56 12.27 -22.03
N TYR A 69 -7.16 11.91 -20.89
CA TYR A 69 -8.42 11.16 -20.79
C TYR A 69 -9.46 11.89 -19.90
N PRO A 70 -9.75 13.19 -20.14
CA PRO A 70 -10.56 14.01 -19.23
C PRO A 70 -12.02 13.58 -19.09
N SER A 71 -12.53 12.74 -19.99
CA SER A 71 -13.87 12.16 -19.91
C SER A 71 -13.97 10.97 -18.95
N THR A 72 -12.83 10.35 -18.60
CA THR A 72 -12.81 9.12 -17.79
C THR A 72 -11.90 9.18 -16.57
N VAL A 73 -10.93 10.10 -16.55
CA VAL A 73 -9.93 10.23 -15.49
C VAL A 73 -10.03 11.59 -14.83
N THR A 74 -10.14 11.58 -13.50
CA THR A 74 -9.93 12.77 -12.66
C THR A 74 -8.87 12.48 -11.61
N VAL A 75 -8.11 13.51 -11.22
CA VAL A 75 -7.14 13.42 -10.13
C VAL A 75 -7.51 14.46 -9.10
N GLN A 76 -7.56 14.04 -7.84
CA GLN A 76 -7.93 14.88 -6.71
C GLN A 76 -6.87 14.76 -5.62
N THR A 77 -6.47 15.88 -5.05
CA THR A 77 -5.72 15.90 -3.79
C THR A 77 -6.71 15.72 -2.62
N ILE A 78 -6.54 14.65 -1.84
CA ILE A 78 -7.42 14.30 -0.71
C ILE A 78 -6.87 14.73 0.66
N GLY A 79 -5.62 15.19 0.70
CA GLY A 79 -4.96 15.65 1.91
C GLY A 79 -3.54 16.12 1.62
N GLN A 80 -2.77 16.37 2.68
CA GLN A 80 -1.36 16.64 2.61
C GLN A 80 -0.64 15.79 3.65
N THR A 81 0.59 15.37 3.35
CA THR A 81 1.46 14.63 4.26
C THR A 81 2.03 15.52 5.37
N TRP A 82 2.75 14.93 6.31
CA TRP A 82 3.43 15.69 7.36
C TRP A 82 4.43 16.73 6.82
N GLU A 83 5.21 16.36 5.81
CA GLU A 83 6.18 17.25 5.15
C GLU A 83 5.54 18.14 4.06
N GLY A 84 4.20 18.14 3.95
CA GLY A 84 3.43 19.06 3.09
C GLY A 84 3.29 18.62 1.63
N ARG A 85 3.55 17.35 1.31
CA ARG A 85 3.30 16.82 -0.05
C ARG A 85 1.80 16.60 -0.24
N PRO A 86 1.22 17.01 -1.38
CA PRO A 86 -0.16 16.66 -1.71
C PRO A 86 -0.33 15.15 -1.75
N LEU A 87 -1.41 14.62 -1.19
CA LEU A 87 -1.78 13.22 -1.27
C LEU A 87 -2.85 13.05 -2.35
N ASP A 88 -2.50 12.44 -3.47
CA ASP A 88 -3.36 12.38 -4.66
C ASP A 88 -4.05 11.02 -4.81
N ILE A 89 -5.32 11.06 -5.22
CA ILE A 89 -6.10 9.92 -5.67
C ILE A 89 -6.48 10.13 -7.14
N ILE A 90 -6.38 9.06 -7.94
CA ILE A 90 -6.91 9.02 -9.30
C ILE A 90 -8.26 8.29 -9.30
N GLN A 91 -9.26 8.86 -9.94
CA GLN A 91 -10.59 8.27 -10.13
C GLN A 91 -10.76 7.96 -11.60
N ILE A 92 -11.09 6.71 -11.91
CA ILE A 92 -11.28 6.20 -13.26
C ILE A 92 -12.73 5.70 -13.37
N SER A 93 -13.51 6.36 -14.22
CA SER A 93 -14.93 6.09 -14.39
C SER A 93 -15.35 6.31 -15.84
N SER A 94 -16.13 5.39 -16.41
CA SER A 94 -16.73 5.58 -17.74
C SER A 94 -18.01 6.45 -17.73
N GLY A 95 -18.37 7.07 -16.58
CA GLY A 95 -19.55 7.92 -16.41
C GLY A 95 -20.57 7.41 -15.36
N GLY A 96 -21.87 7.65 -15.57
CA GLY A 96 -22.92 7.12 -14.67
C GLY A 96 -23.32 7.99 -13.47
N GLY A 97 -22.97 9.28 -13.51
CA GLY A 97 -23.51 10.29 -12.58
C GLY A 97 -23.17 10.09 -11.11
N GLY A 98 -22.12 9.32 -10.80
CA GLY A 98 -21.64 9.11 -9.42
C GLY A 98 -22.47 8.14 -8.59
N SER A 99 -23.26 7.26 -9.21
CA SER A 99 -24.07 6.26 -8.50
C SER A 99 -23.46 4.84 -8.47
N ARG A 100 -22.40 4.60 -9.24
CA ARG A 100 -21.76 3.28 -9.36
C ARG A 100 -21.04 2.88 -8.08
N PRO A 101 -20.96 1.57 -7.77
CA PRO A 101 -20.09 1.07 -6.70
C PRO A 101 -18.62 1.38 -7.01
N VAL A 102 -17.84 1.57 -5.95
CA VAL A 102 -16.42 1.94 -6.02
C VAL A 102 -15.55 0.78 -5.55
N ILE A 103 -14.49 0.52 -6.30
CA ILE A 103 -13.32 -0.23 -5.85
C ILE A 103 -12.26 0.79 -5.42
N LEU A 104 -11.93 0.80 -4.13
CA LEU A 104 -10.87 1.64 -3.58
C LEU A 104 -9.60 0.80 -3.46
N ILE A 105 -8.51 1.30 -4.03
CA ILE A 105 -7.17 0.72 -3.88
C ILE A 105 -6.24 1.76 -3.27
N ASP A 106 -5.47 1.38 -2.26
CA ASP A 106 -4.25 2.11 -1.93
C ASP A 106 -3.02 1.21 -2.00
N ALA A 107 -1.86 1.86 -2.10
CA ALA A 107 -0.57 1.21 -2.06
C ALA A 107 0.46 2.10 -1.36
N GLY A 108 1.56 1.48 -0.93
CA GLY A 108 2.72 2.23 -0.44
C GLY A 108 2.50 2.96 0.88
N ILE A 109 1.61 2.47 1.74
CA ILE A 109 1.52 2.95 3.14
C ILE A 109 2.82 2.66 3.91
N HIS A 110 3.48 1.54 3.58
CA HIS A 110 4.85 1.26 3.99
C HIS A 110 5.83 1.66 2.88
N ALA A 111 6.74 2.57 3.20
CA ALA A 111 7.55 3.25 2.21
C ALA A 111 8.49 2.34 1.39
N ARG A 112 9.16 1.37 2.02
CA ARG A 112 10.13 0.47 1.36
C ARG A 112 9.52 -0.52 0.37
N GLU A 113 8.19 -0.67 0.36
CA GLU A 113 7.45 -1.70 -0.39
C GLU A 113 7.21 -1.26 -1.84
N TRP A 114 8.29 -0.93 -2.57
CA TRP A 114 8.23 -0.27 -3.89
C TRP A 114 7.41 -1.00 -4.96
N ILE A 115 7.27 -2.31 -4.85
CA ILE A 115 6.43 -3.09 -5.78
C ILE A 115 4.93 -2.78 -5.62
N ALA A 116 4.48 -2.34 -4.44
CA ALA A 116 3.07 -2.02 -4.22
C ALA A 116 2.64 -0.76 -5.01
N PRO A 117 3.33 0.40 -4.93
CA PRO A 117 3.09 1.51 -5.83
C PRO A 117 3.21 1.15 -7.31
N ALA A 118 4.22 0.34 -7.69
CA ALA A 118 4.37 -0.11 -9.08
C ALA A 118 3.18 -0.94 -9.57
N ALA A 119 2.64 -1.82 -8.73
CA ALA A 119 1.43 -2.59 -9.04
C ALA A 119 0.19 -1.70 -9.15
N ALA A 120 0.02 -0.70 -8.27
CA ALA A 120 -1.06 0.27 -8.38
C ALA A 120 -0.99 1.08 -9.70
N LEU A 121 0.21 1.50 -10.10
CA LEU A 121 0.44 2.17 -11.39
C LEU A 121 0.17 1.25 -12.58
N TYR A 122 0.48 -0.05 -12.47
CA TYR A 122 0.16 -1.03 -13.48
C TYR A 122 -1.36 -1.17 -13.63
N THR A 123 -2.10 -1.27 -12.53
CA THR A 123 -3.56 -1.26 -12.54
C THR A 123 -4.12 -0.01 -13.22
N ILE A 124 -3.59 1.17 -12.90
CA ILE A 124 -3.99 2.43 -13.55
C ILE A 124 -3.73 2.40 -15.06
N ASN A 125 -2.54 1.98 -15.48
CA ASN A 125 -2.19 1.87 -16.90
C ASN A 125 -3.12 0.89 -17.63
N GLN A 126 -3.43 -0.26 -17.04
CA GLN A 126 -4.36 -1.22 -17.64
C GLN A 126 -5.77 -0.63 -17.77
N LEU A 127 -6.27 0.07 -16.76
CA LEU A 127 -7.62 0.63 -16.78
C LEU A 127 -7.78 1.82 -17.74
N VAL A 128 -6.71 2.60 -17.95
CA VAL A 128 -6.79 3.87 -18.71
C VAL A 128 -6.23 3.74 -20.12
N GLU A 129 -5.09 3.07 -20.28
CA GLU A 129 -4.32 3.06 -21.54
C GLU A 129 -4.46 1.73 -22.31
N ASN A 130 -4.92 0.65 -21.67
CA ASN A 130 -5.19 -0.62 -22.33
C ASN A 130 -6.67 -0.76 -22.71
N ALA A 131 -7.00 -0.47 -23.97
CA ALA A 131 -8.37 -0.54 -24.47
C ALA A 131 -9.03 -1.93 -24.33
N ALA A 132 -8.24 -3.01 -24.24
CA ALA A 132 -8.76 -4.36 -24.02
C ALA A 132 -9.47 -4.53 -22.66
N GLU A 133 -9.13 -3.68 -21.68
CA GLU A 133 -9.66 -3.73 -20.31
C GLU A 133 -10.75 -2.68 -20.04
N SER A 134 -11.19 -1.96 -21.08
CA SER A 134 -12.16 -0.86 -20.96
C SER A 134 -13.46 -1.28 -20.25
N SER A 135 -13.90 -2.53 -20.44
CA SER A 135 -15.09 -3.08 -19.80
C SER A 135 -15.02 -3.16 -18.27
N LEU A 136 -13.81 -3.15 -17.69
CA LEU A 136 -13.63 -3.14 -16.23
C LEU A 136 -14.14 -1.86 -15.58
N THR A 137 -14.39 -0.81 -16.36
CA THR A 137 -14.89 0.49 -15.88
C THR A 137 -16.38 0.70 -16.18
N ASP A 138 -17.07 -0.27 -16.77
CA ASP A 138 -18.47 -0.11 -17.22
C ASP A 138 -19.47 -0.12 -16.05
N SER A 139 -19.20 -0.95 -15.03
CA SER A 139 -20.11 -1.19 -13.91
C SER A 139 -19.59 -0.74 -12.55
N VAL A 140 -18.30 -0.38 -12.46
CA VAL A 140 -17.64 0.07 -11.22
C VAL A 140 -16.74 1.26 -11.50
N ASP A 141 -16.60 2.13 -10.51
CA ASP A 141 -15.60 3.20 -10.53
C ASP A 141 -14.36 2.76 -9.75
N TRP A 142 -13.16 3.09 -10.25
CA TRP A 142 -11.89 2.75 -9.61
C TRP A 142 -11.27 3.99 -8.99
N HIS A 143 -11.08 3.98 -7.68
CA HIS A 143 -10.42 5.06 -6.96
C HIS A 143 -9.10 4.52 -6.42
N ILE A 144 -7.97 5.07 -6.86
CA ILE A 144 -6.65 4.50 -6.58
C ILE A 144 -5.74 5.56 -5.99
N ILE A 145 -5.15 5.27 -4.82
CA ILE A 145 -4.10 6.06 -4.16
C ILE A 145 -2.77 5.31 -4.38
N PRO A 146 -1.94 5.70 -5.37
CA PRO A 146 -0.75 4.91 -5.70
C PRO A 146 0.33 4.92 -4.61
N VAL A 147 0.38 6.00 -3.82
CA VAL A 147 1.34 6.17 -2.74
C VAL A 147 0.64 6.85 -1.56
N LEU A 148 0.27 6.07 -0.54
CA LEU A 148 -0.40 6.58 0.66
C LEU A 148 0.56 7.25 1.65
N ASN A 149 1.86 6.89 1.63
CA ASN A 149 2.90 7.51 2.44
C ASN A 149 3.99 8.18 1.56
N PRO A 150 3.69 9.31 0.89
CA PRO A 150 4.65 9.98 0.01
C PRO A 150 5.95 10.40 0.69
N ASP A 151 5.91 10.89 1.94
CA ASP A 151 7.11 11.35 2.64
C ASP A 151 8.06 10.19 2.93
N GLY A 152 7.51 9.09 3.45
CA GLY A 152 8.28 7.88 3.68
C GLY A 152 8.83 7.34 2.37
N TYR A 153 8.00 7.28 1.31
CA TYR A 153 8.40 6.79 -0.01
C TYR A 153 9.59 7.59 -0.56
N GLU A 154 9.52 8.92 -0.56
CA GLU A 154 10.63 9.79 -0.98
C GLU A 154 11.90 9.61 -0.13
N TYR A 155 11.73 9.41 1.18
CA TYR A 155 12.86 9.15 2.07
C TYR A 155 13.59 7.84 1.73
N THR A 156 12.91 6.86 1.12
CA THR A 156 13.58 5.62 0.67
C THR A 156 14.47 5.80 -0.57
N PHE A 157 14.24 6.85 -1.37
CA PHE A 157 15.11 7.20 -2.50
C PHE A 157 16.32 8.03 -2.07
N THR A 158 16.11 8.92 -1.09
CA THR A 158 17.09 9.96 -0.73
C THR A 158 17.87 9.68 0.55
N GLY A 159 17.33 8.83 1.43
CA GLY A 159 17.91 8.48 2.72
C GLY A 159 17.95 6.97 2.91
N ASP A 160 17.11 6.47 3.82
CA ASP A 160 17.09 5.05 4.20
C ASP A 160 16.13 4.25 3.31
N ARG A 161 16.69 3.44 2.41
CA ARG A 161 15.95 2.56 1.51
C ARG A 161 15.05 1.55 2.25
N MET A 162 15.39 1.21 3.50
CA MET A 162 14.64 0.27 4.33
C MET A 162 13.60 0.94 5.23
N TRP A 163 13.44 2.27 5.13
CA TRP A 163 12.44 3.02 5.87
C TRP A 163 11.03 2.53 5.58
N ARG A 164 10.22 2.35 6.63
CA ARG A 164 8.85 1.86 6.53
C ARG A 164 7.80 2.94 6.85
N LYS A 165 8.04 3.68 7.92
CA LYS A 165 7.05 4.53 8.61
C LYS A 165 6.72 5.81 7.84
N THR A 166 5.78 6.60 8.35
CA THR A 166 5.61 8.01 7.95
C THR A 166 6.84 8.84 8.33
N ARG A 167 6.83 10.15 8.07
CA ARG A 167 7.93 11.09 8.43
C ARG A 167 7.56 12.11 9.51
N SER A 168 6.46 11.88 10.24
CA SER A 168 6.07 12.72 11.37
C SER A 168 7.13 12.73 12.47
N THR A 169 7.16 13.79 13.28
CA THR A 169 8.02 13.83 14.47
C THR A 169 7.37 13.01 15.59
N ALA A 170 7.92 11.83 15.89
CA ALA A 170 7.37 10.93 16.91
C ALA A 170 7.96 11.21 18.32
N SER A 171 9.23 11.58 18.40
CA SER A 171 9.91 12.03 19.63
C SER A 171 11.14 12.88 19.29
N LEU A 172 11.92 13.30 20.30
CA LEU A 172 13.17 14.03 20.08
C LEU A 172 14.20 13.24 19.24
N LEU A 173 14.16 11.90 19.32
CA LEU A 173 15.17 11.02 18.70
C LEU A 173 14.63 10.19 17.54
N CYS A 174 13.31 10.12 17.37
CA CYS A 174 12.67 9.14 16.51
C CYS A 174 11.56 9.78 15.67
N ALA A 175 11.48 9.36 14.41
CA ALA A 175 10.51 9.84 13.45
C ALA A 175 9.58 8.70 13.01
N GLY A 176 8.39 9.08 12.58
CA GLY A 176 7.43 8.23 11.90
C GLY A 176 6.60 7.33 12.80
N VAL A 177 5.42 7.04 12.30
CA VAL A 177 4.45 6.08 12.80
C VAL A 177 4.29 4.97 11.76
N ASP A 178 4.05 3.75 12.22
CA ASP A 178 3.62 2.67 11.33
C ASP A 178 2.19 2.98 10.86
N GLY A 179 2.06 3.44 9.61
CA GLY A 179 0.78 3.87 9.04
C GLY A 179 -0.30 2.80 9.16
N ASN A 180 0.06 1.51 9.01
CA ASN A 180 -0.87 0.39 9.13
C ASN A 180 -1.05 -0.12 10.57
N ARG A 181 -0.71 0.71 11.57
CA ARG A 181 -1.06 0.53 13.00
C ARG A 181 -1.79 1.74 13.57
N ASN A 182 -2.09 2.74 12.74
CA ASN A 182 -2.61 4.02 13.18
C ASN A 182 -4.13 4.18 12.98
N PHE A 183 -4.82 3.18 12.41
CA PHE A 183 -6.26 3.29 12.18
C PHE A 183 -7.08 3.05 13.45
N GLY A 184 -8.15 3.82 13.61
CA GLY A 184 -9.00 3.85 14.82
C GLY A 184 -10.01 2.71 14.92
N PHE A 185 -9.55 1.46 14.82
CA PHE A 185 -10.34 0.27 15.11
C PHE A 185 -9.43 -0.77 15.79
N HIS A 186 -9.76 -1.12 17.03
CA HIS A 186 -8.88 -1.88 17.94
C HIS A 186 -7.47 -1.29 18.09
N TRP A 187 -7.34 0.04 17.96
CA TRP A 187 -6.05 0.72 17.86
C TRP A 187 -5.13 0.38 19.04
N ASN A 188 -3.92 -0.10 18.71
CA ASN A 188 -2.85 -0.40 19.66
C ASN A 188 -3.19 -1.44 20.74
N GLU A 189 -4.18 -2.32 20.50
CA GLU A 189 -4.55 -3.40 21.42
C GLU A 189 -3.59 -4.60 21.36
N VAL A 190 -3.08 -4.93 20.16
CA VAL A 190 -2.15 -6.05 19.93
C VAL A 190 -1.28 -5.82 18.69
N GLY A 191 -0.08 -6.39 18.67
CA GLY A 191 0.79 -6.39 17.48
C GLY A 191 1.27 -5.01 17.01
N ALA A 192 1.23 -4.04 17.91
CA ALA A 192 1.68 -2.67 17.72
C ALA A 192 2.51 -2.24 18.95
N SER A 193 3.28 -1.15 18.81
CA SER A 193 4.13 -0.64 19.88
C SER A 193 3.74 0.78 20.28
N SER A 194 3.81 1.08 21.58
CA SER A 194 3.71 2.45 22.09
C SER A 194 5.06 3.17 22.14
N PHE A 195 6.17 2.53 21.74
CA PHE A 195 7.50 3.12 21.78
C PHE A 195 7.84 3.85 20.46
N PRO A 196 8.09 5.17 20.47
CA PRO A 196 8.27 5.97 19.24
C PRO A 196 9.35 5.48 18.26
N CYS A 197 10.39 4.82 18.77
CA CYS A 197 11.49 4.32 17.94
C CYS A 197 11.25 2.92 17.41
N SER A 198 10.12 2.29 17.74
CA SER A 198 9.72 1.02 17.14
C SER A 198 9.35 1.21 15.67
N GLU A 199 9.66 0.21 14.85
CA GLU A 199 9.17 0.10 13.47
C GLU A 199 7.66 -0.13 13.40
N THR A 200 7.05 -0.60 14.49
CA THR A 200 5.60 -0.83 14.63
C THR A 200 4.94 0.18 15.57
N TYR A 201 5.54 1.37 15.73
CA TYR A 201 4.98 2.42 16.58
C TYR A 201 3.59 2.84 16.09
N ALA A 202 2.57 2.70 16.93
CA ALA A 202 1.16 2.92 16.58
C ALA A 202 0.75 4.40 16.49
N GLY A 203 1.64 5.32 16.87
CA GLY A 203 1.35 6.75 16.98
C GLY A 203 0.94 7.16 18.40
N ALA A 204 0.78 8.46 18.61
CA ALA A 204 0.39 9.01 19.91
C ALA A 204 -1.11 8.82 20.20
N ARG A 205 -1.91 8.62 19.15
CA ARG A 205 -3.35 8.34 19.16
C ARG A 205 -3.73 7.72 17.81
N ALA A 206 -4.89 7.05 17.75
CA ALA A 206 -5.48 6.67 16.48
C ALA A 206 -5.63 7.89 15.56
N PHE A 207 -5.32 7.71 14.28
CA PHE A 207 -5.29 8.74 13.24
C PHE A 207 -4.43 9.93 13.63
N SER A 208 -3.24 9.70 14.22
CA SER A 208 -2.25 10.76 14.43
C SER A 208 -1.64 11.25 13.12
N GLU A 209 -1.55 10.38 12.12
CA GLU A 209 -0.88 10.68 10.86
C GLU A 209 -1.84 11.32 9.85
N PRO A 210 -1.48 12.45 9.21
CA PRO A 210 -2.35 13.12 8.26
C PRO A 210 -2.67 12.25 7.03
N GLU A 211 -1.78 11.33 6.65
CA GLU A 211 -2.00 10.36 5.58
C GLU A 211 -3.15 9.39 5.91
N THR A 212 -3.16 8.86 7.15
CA THR A 212 -4.23 7.95 7.60
C THR A 212 -5.55 8.70 7.85
N GLN A 213 -5.48 9.97 8.26
CA GLN A 213 -6.66 10.84 8.35
C GLN A 213 -7.28 11.08 6.96
N ALA A 214 -6.46 11.32 5.94
CA ALA A 214 -6.95 11.52 4.58
C ALA A 214 -7.63 10.26 4.02
N LEU A 215 -7.06 9.07 4.23
CA LEU A 215 -7.72 7.81 3.84
C LEU A 215 -9.03 7.60 4.62
N ARG A 216 -9.03 7.82 5.93
CA ARG A 216 -10.24 7.75 6.77
C ARG A 216 -11.35 8.64 6.22
N ASP A 217 -11.05 9.90 5.99
CA ASP A 217 -12.03 10.89 5.55
C ASP A 217 -12.56 10.53 4.15
N TYR A 218 -11.68 10.02 3.27
CA TYR A 218 -12.09 9.54 1.95
C TYR A 218 -13.02 8.31 2.03
N VAL A 219 -12.69 7.33 2.85
CA VAL A 219 -13.52 6.13 3.08
C VAL A 219 -14.88 6.53 3.63
N LEU A 220 -14.93 7.37 4.66
CA LEU A 220 -16.19 7.80 5.27
C LEU A 220 -17.06 8.63 4.32
N ALA A 221 -16.44 9.52 3.52
CA ALA A 221 -17.15 10.32 2.53
C ALA A 221 -17.77 9.47 1.40
N ASN A 222 -17.23 8.27 1.14
CA ASN A 222 -17.66 7.37 0.08
C ASN A 222 -18.20 6.03 0.59
N ALA A 223 -18.51 5.90 1.89
CA ALA A 223 -18.88 4.64 2.54
C ALA A 223 -20.11 3.98 1.89
N ASN A 224 -21.06 4.78 1.41
CA ASN A 224 -22.24 4.30 0.71
C ASN A 224 -21.95 3.74 -0.70
N ARG A 225 -20.77 3.97 -1.26
CA ARG A 225 -20.38 3.55 -2.61
C ARG A 225 -19.24 2.54 -2.64
N ILE A 226 -18.27 2.63 -1.73
CA ILE A 226 -17.16 1.68 -1.67
C ILE A 226 -17.74 0.29 -1.34
N ARG A 227 -17.42 -0.69 -2.19
CA ARG A 227 -17.85 -2.08 -2.01
C ARG A 227 -16.67 -3.04 -1.84
N LEU A 228 -15.54 -2.69 -2.46
CA LEU A 228 -14.28 -3.40 -2.33
C LEU A 228 -13.18 -2.41 -1.94
N TYR A 229 -12.42 -2.74 -0.91
CA TYR A 229 -11.19 -2.04 -0.52
C TYR A 229 -10.02 -3.01 -0.64
N LEU A 230 -8.94 -2.56 -1.28
CA LEU A 230 -7.70 -3.33 -1.42
C LEU A 230 -6.53 -2.44 -1.00
N THR A 231 -5.70 -2.92 -0.07
CA THR A 231 -4.44 -2.25 0.28
C THR A 231 -3.26 -3.13 -0.12
N PHE A 232 -2.39 -2.60 -0.99
CA PHE A 232 -1.27 -3.36 -1.55
C PHE A 232 -0.02 -3.23 -0.68
N HIS A 233 0.56 -4.38 -0.36
CA HIS A 233 1.73 -4.53 0.49
C HIS A 233 2.77 -5.50 -0.09
N SER A 234 3.99 -5.49 0.47
CA SER A 234 5.03 -6.49 0.19
C SER A 234 6.00 -6.69 1.36
N TYR A 235 6.70 -7.82 1.49
CA TYR A 235 6.65 -9.00 0.65
C TYR A 235 5.89 -10.13 1.34
N GLY A 236 5.40 -11.06 0.53
CA GLY A 236 4.73 -12.26 1.00
C GLY A 236 3.68 -12.69 -0.01
N PRO A 237 3.60 -13.99 -0.36
CA PRO A 237 2.57 -14.49 -1.26
C PRO A 237 1.27 -14.67 -0.46
N TYR A 238 0.64 -13.58 -0.04
CA TYR A 238 -0.55 -13.59 0.80
C TYR A 238 -1.71 -12.83 0.15
N ILE A 239 -2.91 -13.39 0.25
CA ILE A 239 -4.17 -12.62 0.12
C ILE A 239 -4.83 -12.70 1.49
N LEU A 240 -4.81 -11.58 2.19
CA LEU A 240 -5.35 -11.48 3.54
C LEU A 240 -6.69 -10.76 3.51
N TYR A 241 -7.54 -11.11 4.46
CA TYR A 241 -8.78 -10.40 4.75
C TYR A 241 -8.92 -10.22 6.28
N PRO A 242 -9.83 -9.37 6.77
CA PRO A 242 -10.03 -9.18 8.20
C PRO A 242 -10.38 -10.47 8.96
N TRP A 243 -10.10 -10.60 10.25
CA TRP A 243 -9.52 -9.57 11.12
C TRP A 243 -8.00 -9.73 11.32
N GLY A 244 -7.31 -8.60 11.44
CA GLY A 244 -5.92 -8.49 11.88
C GLY A 244 -5.76 -8.40 13.39
N TYR A 245 -6.70 -7.81 14.11
CA TYR A 245 -6.58 -7.65 15.58
C TYR A 245 -6.96 -8.91 16.40
N THR A 246 -7.66 -9.88 15.81
CA THR A 246 -8.19 -11.06 16.51
C THR A 246 -8.22 -12.30 15.61
N SER A 247 -8.15 -13.49 16.21
CA SER A 247 -8.28 -14.76 15.50
C SER A 247 -9.72 -15.10 15.11
N ALA A 248 -10.71 -14.37 15.66
CA ALA A 248 -12.09 -14.48 15.22
C ALA A 248 -12.21 -14.09 13.73
N LEU A 249 -13.19 -14.67 13.04
CA LEU A 249 -13.47 -14.37 11.65
C LEU A 249 -14.65 -13.39 11.56
N PRO A 250 -14.70 -12.50 10.55
CA PRO A 250 -15.88 -11.68 10.30
C PRO A 250 -17.07 -12.54 9.85
N ASP A 251 -18.30 -12.08 10.06
CA ASP A 251 -19.51 -12.85 9.77
C ASP A 251 -19.60 -13.32 8.30
N ASP A 252 -19.04 -12.54 7.37
CA ASP A 252 -19.03 -12.79 5.93
C ASP A 252 -17.71 -13.40 5.42
N TRP A 253 -16.88 -13.98 6.29
CA TRP A 253 -15.55 -14.51 5.93
C TRP A 253 -15.58 -15.53 4.79
N GLU A 254 -16.64 -16.34 4.67
CA GLU A 254 -16.79 -17.31 3.57
C GLU A 254 -16.84 -16.62 2.20
N THR A 255 -17.46 -15.43 2.14
CA THR A 255 -17.51 -14.61 0.91
C THR A 255 -16.14 -14.05 0.58
N LEU A 256 -15.41 -13.56 1.60
CA LEU A 256 -14.05 -13.03 1.44
C LEU A 256 -13.08 -14.13 0.99
N ASP A 257 -13.12 -15.31 1.62
CA ASP A 257 -12.29 -16.45 1.27
C ASP A 257 -12.59 -16.97 -0.14
N ALA A 258 -13.87 -17.06 -0.52
CA ALA A 258 -14.27 -17.45 -1.88
C ALA A 258 -13.74 -16.46 -2.93
N LEU A 259 -13.85 -15.15 -2.69
CA LEU A 259 -13.30 -14.11 -3.56
C LEU A 259 -11.77 -14.21 -3.65
N ALA A 260 -11.09 -14.34 -2.51
CA ALA A 260 -9.64 -14.47 -2.45
C ALA A 260 -9.14 -15.71 -3.20
N ARG A 261 -9.85 -16.85 -3.13
CA ARG A 261 -9.53 -18.06 -3.90
C ARG A 261 -9.66 -17.85 -5.40
N GLN A 262 -10.70 -17.13 -5.84
CA GLN A 262 -10.86 -16.81 -7.26
C GLN A 262 -9.73 -15.90 -7.75
N ALA A 263 -9.39 -14.85 -6.98
CA ALA A 263 -8.28 -13.96 -7.30
C ALA A 263 -6.94 -14.72 -7.35
N ASN A 264 -6.67 -15.58 -6.36
CA ASN A 264 -5.45 -16.40 -6.31
C ASN A 264 -5.37 -17.40 -7.48
N ALA A 265 -6.49 -17.99 -7.88
CA ALA A 265 -6.54 -18.88 -9.05
C ALA A 265 -6.27 -18.11 -10.35
N ALA A 266 -6.86 -16.92 -10.52
CA ALA A 266 -6.68 -16.08 -11.70
C ALA A 266 -5.23 -15.60 -11.85
N GLN A 267 -4.62 -15.08 -10.77
CA GLN A 267 -3.22 -14.63 -10.82
C GLN A 267 -2.26 -15.80 -11.04
N ALA A 268 -2.55 -16.99 -10.47
CA ALA A 268 -1.73 -18.18 -10.70
C ALA A 268 -1.84 -18.67 -12.15
N ALA A 269 -3.02 -18.60 -12.76
CA ALA A 269 -3.21 -18.88 -14.17
C ALA A 269 -2.49 -17.88 -15.09
N ALA A 270 -2.27 -16.65 -14.61
CA ALA A 270 -1.47 -15.62 -15.28
C ALA A 270 0.06 -15.80 -15.07
N GLY A 271 0.49 -16.84 -14.35
CA GLY A 271 1.90 -17.19 -14.14
C GLY A 271 2.47 -16.78 -12.78
N GLY A 272 1.65 -16.25 -11.87
CA GLY A 272 2.08 -15.95 -10.49
C GLY A 272 2.16 -17.20 -9.59
N PRO A 273 2.88 -17.11 -8.46
CA PRO A 273 2.96 -18.23 -7.51
C PRO A 273 1.64 -18.37 -6.76
N ARG A 274 1.34 -19.54 -6.17
CA ARG A 274 0.14 -19.67 -5.32
C ARG A 274 0.32 -18.93 -4.01
N TYR A 275 -0.69 -18.14 -3.64
CA TYR A 275 -0.67 -17.37 -2.39
C TYR A 275 -1.37 -18.15 -1.27
N SER A 276 -0.93 -17.92 -0.03
CA SER A 276 -1.68 -18.31 1.17
C SER A 276 -2.85 -17.35 1.36
N ILE A 277 -4.01 -17.90 1.72
CA ILE A 277 -5.26 -17.15 1.89
C ILE A 277 -5.77 -17.36 3.31
N GLY A 278 -6.29 -16.31 3.93
CA GLY A 278 -7.01 -16.39 5.19
C GLY A 278 -7.05 -15.05 5.92
N SER A 279 -7.59 -15.05 7.14
CA SER A 279 -7.59 -13.81 7.91
C SER A 279 -6.18 -13.39 8.32
N SER A 280 -5.93 -12.08 8.36
CA SER A 280 -4.62 -11.48 8.69
C SER A 280 -4.00 -12.11 9.95
N THR A 281 -4.77 -12.28 11.02
CA THR A 281 -4.28 -12.91 12.27
C THR A 281 -3.88 -14.37 12.12
N ASN A 282 -4.70 -15.17 11.42
CA ASN A 282 -4.55 -16.63 11.37
C ASN A 282 -3.50 -17.09 10.34
N VAL A 283 -3.24 -16.29 9.30
CA VAL A 283 -2.22 -16.59 8.28
C VAL A 283 -0.89 -15.93 8.58
N LEU A 284 -0.91 -14.73 9.16
CA LEU A 284 0.29 -13.93 9.39
C LEU A 284 0.59 -13.80 10.89
N TYR A 285 -0.01 -12.83 11.56
CA TYR A 285 0.06 -12.64 13.02
C TYR A 285 -0.94 -11.56 13.45
N ALA A 286 -1.29 -11.55 14.74
CA ALA A 286 -2.18 -10.53 15.32
C ALA A 286 -1.53 -9.13 15.27
N ALA A 287 -2.26 -8.17 14.71
CA ALA A 287 -1.89 -6.79 14.48
C ALA A 287 -3.12 -5.89 14.44
N ALA A 288 -3.22 -4.94 15.36
CA ALA A 288 -4.36 -4.04 15.45
C ALA A 288 -4.09 -2.67 14.81
N GLY A 289 -5.17 -1.93 14.53
CA GLY A 289 -5.10 -0.61 13.88
C GLY A 289 -4.73 -0.66 12.39
N GLY A 290 -5.05 -1.76 11.71
CA GLY A 290 -4.90 -1.92 10.26
C GLY A 290 -5.99 -1.21 9.45
N SER A 291 -5.69 -0.82 8.22
CA SER A 291 -6.61 -0.11 7.34
C SER A 291 -7.75 -1.01 6.82
N ASP A 292 -7.45 -2.28 6.53
CA ASP A 292 -8.39 -3.33 6.12
C ASP A 292 -9.45 -3.60 7.20
N ASP A 293 -9.00 -3.77 8.44
CA ASP A 293 -9.87 -3.91 9.61
C ASP A 293 -10.74 -2.65 9.81
N TYR A 294 -10.17 -1.44 9.68
CA TYR A 294 -10.92 -0.20 9.83
C TYR A 294 -11.98 0.00 8.74
N ALA A 295 -11.63 -0.25 7.47
CA ALA A 295 -12.55 -0.12 6.35
C ALA A 295 -13.75 -1.07 6.50
N LYS A 296 -13.54 -2.28 7.00
CA LYS A 296 -14.63 -3.23 7.31
C LYS A 296 -15.42 -2.86 8.55
N GLY A 297 -14.74 -2.69 9.68
CA GLY A 297 -15.36 -2.56 11.00
C GLY A 297 -16.02 -1.20 11.25
N VAL A 298 -15.51 -0.13 10.62
CA VAL A 298 -16.01 1.24 10.78
C VAL A 298 -16.46 1.85 9.46
N GLY A 299 -15.71 1.63 8.39
CA GLY A 299 -16.00 2.18 7.06
C GLY A 299 -17.23 1.56 6.38
N GLY A 300 -17.72 0.42 6.87
CA GLY A 300 -18.87 -0.29 6.31
C GLY A 300 -18.58 -0.95 4.95
N VAL A 301 -17.31 -1.15 4.60
CA VAL A 301 -16.90 -1.81 3.35
C VAL A 301 -17.01 -3.32 3.54
N SER A 302 -17.94 -3.95 2.82
CA SER A 302 -18.20 -5.39 2.95
C SER A 302 -17.01 -6.25 2.49
N LEU A 303 -16.42 -5.91 1.34
CA LEU A 303 -15.28 -6.64 0.78
C LEU A 303 -14.00 -5.85 1.07
N SER A 304 -13.51 -5.92 2.30
CA SER A 304 -12.24 -5.31 2.73
C SER A 304 -11.21 -6.41 2.90
#